data_AF-A0A2V7DBM1-F1
#
_entry.id   AF-A0A2V7DBM1-F1
#
_cell.length_a   1.000
_cell.length_b   1.000
_cell.length_c   1.000
_cell.angle_alpha   90.00
_cell.angle_beta   90.00
_cell.angle_gamma   90.00
#
_symmetry.space_group_name_H-M   'P 1'
#
loop_
_entity.id
_entity.type
_entity.pdbx_description
1 polymer ?
#
loop_
_entity_poly.entity_id
_entity_poly.type
_entity_poly.pdbx_seq_one_letter_code
_entity_poly.pdbx_strand_id
1 'polypeptide(L)'
;MTANGMPVIRAVSLVLAHVPCLVRLGSKPLRVLREVKEPIDYLRPHLRDWDAARTYAPNQVFIGNLGVDDLATRSTPWHRHPLVGAGRFAPDGEIMPEDEFLGLLATCDGFGLFALATDIADRARSALDTHPVVGRESGRRAVPAGITATVLDERIERHRATPLIGVDGRLLGAMLPGHDDDDTLTGQVLLENLACKATAALA
;
A
#
# COMPACT_ATOMS: atom_id res chain seq x y z
N MET A 1 -15.51 -45.72 -2.24
CA MET A 1 -16.00 -44.32 -2.11
C MET A 1 -14.94 -43.54 -1.35
N THR A 2 -14.09 -42.80 -2.04
CA THR A 2 -13.16 -41.86 -1.39
C THR A 2 -14.00 -40.77 -0.74
N ALA A 3 -13.86 -40.57 0.57
CA ALA A 3 -14.45 -39.44 1.26
C ALA A 3 -13.99 -38.16 0.53
N ASN A 4 -14.92 -37.49 -0.13
CA ASN A 4 -14.66 -36.22 -0.79
C ASN A 4 -14.30 -35.25 0.33
N GLY A 5 -13.00 -34.98 0.52
CA GLY A 5 -12.51 -34.17 1.63
C GLY A 5 -13.14 -32.79 1.54
N MET A 6 -13.90 -32.41 2.57
CA MET A 6 -14.40 -31.04 2.69
C MET A 6 -13.19 -30.09 2.68
N PRO A 7 -13.21 -29.02 1.88
CA PRO A 7 -12.13 -28.04 1.92
C PRO A 7 -12.03 -27.45 3.33
N VAL A 8 -10.81 -27.43 3.88
CA VAL A 8 -10.49 -26.82 5.17
C VAL A 8 -9.44 -25.73 4.98
N ILE A 9 -9.58 -24.63 5.71
CA ILE A 9 -8.56 -23.58 5.78
C ILE A 9 -7.43 -24.12 6.65
N ARG A 10 -6.21 -24.21 6.10
CA ARG A 10 -5.04 -24.71 6.83
C ARG A 10 -4.17 -23.61 7.43
N ALA A 11 -4.25 -22.40 6.86
CA ALA A 11 -3.47 -21.24 7.26
C ALA A 11 -4.20 -19.96 6.83
N VAL A 12 -3.89 -18.86 7.51
CA VAL A 12 -4.35 -17.50 7.22
C VAL A 12 -3.14 -16.58 7.43
N SER A 13 -3.04 -15.52 6.63
CA SER A 13 -2.09 -14.41 6.84
C SER A 13 -2.83 -13.08 6.80
N LEU A 14 -2.29 -12.07 7.48
CA LEU A 14 -2.87 -10.76 7.70
C LEU A 14 -1.85 -9.69 7.31
N VAL A 15 -2.20 -8.90 6.29
CA VAL A 15 -1.30 -7.87 5.74
C VAL A 15 -1.83 -6.47 6.03
N LEU A 16 -0.99 -5.63 6.63
CA LEU A 16 -1.18 -4.18 6.73
C LEU A 16 -0.14 -3.46 5.87
N ALA A 17 -0.55 -2.91 4.73
CA ALA A 17 0.33 -2.03 3.97
C ALA A 17 0.24 -0.60 4.52
N HIS A 18 1.37 -0.02 4.96
CA HIS A 18 1.44 1.38 5.39
C HIS A 18 1.84 2.29 4.23
N VAL A 19 0.86 2.94 3.63
CA VAL A 19 1.00 3.66 2.34
C VAL A 19 0.46 5.09 2.46
N PRO A 20 1.16 5.99 3.16
CA PRO A 20 0.66 7.33 3.44
C PRO A 20 0.35 8.15 2.17
N CYS A 21 1.01 7.89 1.03
CA CYS A 21 0.70 8.56 -0.23
C CYS A 21 -0.73 8.27 -0.74
N LEU A 22 -1.34 7.15 -0.35
CA LEU A 22 -2.70 6.77 -0.76
C LEU A 22 -3.80 7.42 0.08
N VAL A 23 -3.48 8.00 1.25
CA VAL A 23 -4.48 8.60 2.16
C VAL A 23 -5.31 9.67 1.46
N ARG A 24 -4.69 10.48 0.59
CA ARG A 24 -5.38 11.53 -0.18
C ARG A 24 -6.45 10.99 -1.13
N LEU A 25 -6.37 9.72 -1.50
CA LEU A 25 -7.29 9.05 -2.43
C LEU A 25 -8.45 8.36 -1.70
N GLY A 26 -8.48 8.39 -0.35
CA GLY A 26 -9.61 7.88 0.41
C GLY A 26 -10.89 8.73 0.22
N SER A 27 -12.07 8.12 0.38
CA SER A 27 -13.38 8.74 0.11
C SER A 27 -13.60 10.13 0.75
N LYS A 28 -13.22 10.32 2.02
CA LYS A 28 -13.34 11.63 2.70
C LYS A 28 -12.16 12.57 2.37
N PRO A 29 -10.89 12.15 2.49
CA PRO A 29 -9.76 12.98 2.08
C PRO A 29 -9.89 13.53 0.66
N LEU A 30 -10.25 12.69 -0.32
CA LEU A 30 -10.39 13.12 -1.71
C LEU A 30 -11.35 14.30 -1.89
N ARG A 31 -12.51 14.28 -1.21
CA ARG A 31 -13.51 15.34 -1.32
C ARG A 31 -13.06 16.62 -0.61
N VAL A 32 -12.53 16.49 0.61
CA VAL A 32 -12.11 17.65 1.42
C VAL A 32 -10.89 18.32 0.81
N LEU A 33 -9.90 17.55 0.35
CA LEU A 33 -8.64 18.09 -0.16
C LEU A 33 -8.80 18.82 -1.51
N ARG A 34 -9.91 18.65 -2.23
CA ARG A 34 -10.21 19.44 -3.45
C ARG A 34 -10.46 20.92 -3.14
N GLU A 35 -10.88 21.23 -1.93
CA GLU A 35 -11.18 22.60 -1.47
C GLU A 35 -9.97 23.23 -0.75
N VAL A 36 -8.90 22.46 -0.53
CA VAL A 36 -7.68 22.90 0.15
C VAL A 36 -6.66 23.38 -0.88
N LYS A 37 -6.16 24.61 -0.69
CA LYS A 37 -5.16 25.22 -1.59
C LYS A 37 -3.87 24.40 -1.68
N GLU A 38 -3.31 24.02 -0.54
CA GLU A 38 -2.06 23.24 -0.43
C GLU A 38 -2.35 21.89 0.24
N PRO A 39 -2.90 20.90 -0.50
CA PRO A 39 -3.46 19.69 0.09
C PRO A 39 -2.41 18.81 0.77
N ILE A 40 -1.18 18.79 0.27
CA ILE A 40 -0.09 18.01 0.86
C ILE A 40 0.38 18.65 2.17
N ASP A 41 0.59 19.96 2.19
CA ASP A 41 1.02 20.66 3.42
C ASP A 41 -0.05 20.59 4.51
N TYR A 42 -1.33 20.62 4.13
CA TYR A 42 -2.44 20.38 5.06
C TYR A 42 -2.44 18.95 5.62
N LEU A 43 -2.21 17.94 4.76
CA LEU A 43 -2.30 16.54 5.16
C LEU A 43 -1.08 16.07 5.96
N ARG A 44 0.13 16.53 5.61
CA ARG A 44 1.42 16.04 6.13
C ARG A 44 1.50 15.97 7.67
N PRO A 45 1.05 16.97 8.45
CA PRO A 45 1.11 16.91 9.92
C PRO A 45 0.21 15.83 10.54
N HIS A 46 -0.73 15.27 9.78
CA HIS A 46 -1.68 14.26 10.22
C HIS A 46 -1.31 12.84 9.79
N LEU A 47 -0.25 12.69 8.98
CA LEU A 47 0.25 11.39 8.54
C LEU A 47 1.25 10.83 9.56
N ARG A 48 1.31 9.50 9.62
CA ARG A 48 2.30 8.76 10.40
C ARG A 48 3.33 8.16 9.46
N ASP A 49 4.59 8.10 9.91
CA ASP A 49 5.59 7.30 9.23
C ASP A 49 5.39 5.81 9.51
N TRP A 50 6.19 4.99 8.82
CA TRP A 50 6.11 3.54 8.97
C TRP A 50 6.52 3.07 10.37
N ASP A 51 7.44 3.77 11.03
CA ASP A 51 7.89 3.40 12.38
C ASP A 51 6.77 3.56 13.40
N ALA A 52 6.03 4.66 13.34
CA ALA A 52 4.84 4.90 14.14
C ALA A 52 3.74 3.87 13.86
N ALA A 53 3.57 3.42 12.61
CA ALA A 53 2.63 2.36 12.26
C ALA A 53 3.07 0.98 12.80
N ARG A 54 4.36 0.66 12.67
CA ARG A 54 4.96 -0.58 13.17
C ARG A 54 4.87 -0.69 14.70
N THR A 55 5.18 0.39 15.41
CA THR A 55 5.22 0.39 16.88
C THR A 55 3.86 0.63 17.53
N TYR A 56 2.79 0.83 16.74
CA TYR A 56 1.44 0.98 17.24
C TYR A 56 0.87 -0.35 17.73
N ALA A 57 0.58 -0.44 19.04
CA ALA A 57 0.19 -1.70 19.67
C ALA A 57 -1.00 -2.42 19.01
N PRO A 58 -2.08 -1.74 18.57
CA PRO A 58 -3.15 -2.41 17.83
C PRO A 58 -2.72 -3.04 16.50
N ASN A 59 -1.77 -2.44 15.77
CA ASN A 59 -1.26 -3.06 14.54
C ASN A 59 -0.44 -4.31 14.87
N GLN A 60 0.28 -4.32 16.00
CA GLN A 60 0.99 -5.49 16.49
C GLN A 60 0.05 -6.61 16.95
N VAL A 61 -1.11 -6.27 17.52
CA VAL A 61 -2.18 -7.25 17.76
C VAL A 61 -2.71 -7.81 16.45
N PHE A 62 -2.96 -6.95 15.46
CA PHE A 62 -3.51 -7.39 14.16
C PHE A 62 -2.63 -8.43 13.47
N ILE A 63 -1.30 -8.29 13.53
CA ILE A 63 -0.38 -9.26 12.90
C ILE A 63 0.03 -10.41 13.84
N GLY A 64 -0.38 -10.41 15.11
CA GLY A 64 -0.13 -11.52 16.04
C GLY A 64 1.13 -11.42 16.91
N ASN A 65 1.77 -10.24 17.00
CA ASN A 65 2.91 -10.00 17.90
C ASN A 65 2.50 -9.64 19.34
N LEU A 66 1.23 -9.29 19.57
CA LEU A 66 0.69 -8.92 20.87
C LEU A 66 -0.71 -9.54 21.07
N GLY A 67 -1.03 -10.03 22.26
CA GLY A 67 -2.39 -10.52 22.56
C GLY A 67 -3.40 -9.38 22.74
N VAL A 68 -4.68 -9.66 22.47
CA VAL A 68 -5.79 -8.72 22.73
C VAL A 68 -5.91 -8.35 24.21
N ASP A 69 -5.70 -9.32 25.10
CA ASP A 69 -5.73 -9.11 26.55
C ASP A 69 -4.54 -8.25 27.00
N ASP A 70 -3.35 -8.48 26.43
CA ASP A 70 -2.18 -7.64 26.69
C ASP A 70 -2.45 -6.19 26.27
N LEU A 71 -3.02 -5.97 25.09
CA LEU A 71 -3.40 -4.63 24.62
C LEU A 71 -4.38 -3.94 25.58
N ALA A 72 -5.35 -4.68 26.14
CA ALA A 72 -6.34 -4.16 27.08
C ALA A 72 -5.72 -3.64 28.39
N THR A 73 -4.57 -4.20 28.80
CA THR A 73 -3.83 -3.72 29.99
C THR A 73 -2.97 -2.48 29.73
N ARG A 74 -2.77 -2.08 28.46
CA ARG A 74 -1.90 -0.95 28.10
C ARG A 74 -2.59 0.40 28.29
N SER A 75 -1.80 1.39 28.67
CA SER A 75 -2.26 2.78 28.79
C SER A 75 -2.79 3.32 27.45
N THR A 76 -3.93 4.03 27.53
CA THR A 76 -4.57 4.70 26.40
C THR A 76 -4.35 6.23 26.49
N PRO A 77 -4.32 6.95 25.34
CA PRO A 77 -4.47 6.45 23.98
C PRO A 77 -3.19 5.76 23.47
N TRP A 78 -3.33 4.59 22.84
CA TRP A 78 -2.20 3.72 22.49
C TRP A 78 -1.13 4.37 21.60
N HIS A 79 -1.52 5.34 20.76
CA HIS A 79 -0.57 6.04 19.89
C HIS A 79 0.42 6.94 20.64
N ARG A 80 0.23 7.17 21.95
CA ARG A 80 1.18 7.85 22.84
C ARG A 80 2.14 6.88 23.54
N HIS A 81 1.98 5.57 23.33
CA HIS A 81 2.72 4.51 24.03
C HIS A 81 3.26 3.46 23.03
N PRO A 82 4.19 3.87 22.13
CA PRO A 82 4.76 2.98 21.13
C PRO A 82 5.48 1.79 21.77
N LEU A 83 5.41 0.64 21.10
CA LEU A 83 6.09 -0.58 21.52
C LEU A 83 7.58 -0.52 21.15
N VAL A 84 8.43 -0.73 22.15
CA VAL A 84 9.88 -0.85 21.94
C VAL A 84 10.16 -2.20 21.27
N GLY A 85 10.94 -2.19 20.19
CA GLY A 85 11.39 -3.41 19.51
C GLY A 85 10.34 -4.15 18.69
N ALA A 86 9.17 -3.55 18.41
CA ALA A 86 8.09 -4.18 17.65
C ALA A 86 8.52 -4.68 16.26
N GLY A 87 8.29 -5.94 15.91
CA GLY A 87 8.63 -6.49 14.61
C GLY A 87 7.71 -5.98 13.49
N ARG A 88 8.19 -6.02 12.24
CA ARG A 88 7.31 -5.87 11.05
C ARG A 88 6.64 -7.17 10.64
N PHE A 89 7.24 -8.32 10.99
CA PHE A 89 6.70 -9.66 10.77
C PHE A 89 6.24 -10.24 12.10
N ALA A 90 5.26 -11.13 12.03
CA ALA A 90 4.63 -11.81 13.14
C ALA A 90 4.02 -13.14 12.68
N PRO A 91 3.58 -14.03 13.59
CA PRO A 91 3.01 -15.32 13.22
C PRO A 91 1.81 -15.24 12.28
N ASP A 92 0.97 -14.21 12.42
CA ASP A 92 -0.25 -14.06 11.63
C ASP A 92 -0.06 -13.14 10.42
N GLY A 93 1.10 -12.49 10.22
CA GLY A 93 1.37 -11.72 9.00
C GLY A 93 2.36 -10.56 9.17
N GLU A 94 2.09 -9.43 8.51
CA GLU A 94 3.06 -8.32 8.42
C GLU A 94 2.51 -6.90 8.30
N ILE A 95 3.37 -5.94 8.64
CA ILE A 95 3.21 -4.51 8.33
C ILE A 95 4.21 -4.12 7.22
N MET A 96 3.73 -4.08 5.98
CA MET A 96 4.54 -3.80 4.79
C MET A 96 4.81 -2.28 4.63
N PRO A 97 6.06 -1.87 4.39
CA PRO A 97 6.39 -0.46 4.10
C PRO A 97 5.98 -0.03 2.69
N GLU A 98 5.83 1.29 2.51
CA GLU A 98 5.33 1.92 1.27
C GLU A 98 6.09 1.48 0.01
N ASP A 99 7.42 1.55 0.01
CA ASP A 99 8.24 1.20 -1.18
C ASP A 99 7.98 -0.23 -1.65
N GLU A 100 7.91 -1.19 -0.72
CA GLU A 100 7.63 -2.60 -1.04
C GLU A 100 6.23 -2.75 -1.62
N PHE A 101 5.24 -2.07 -1.02
CA PHE A 101 3.88 -2.13 -1.49
C PHE A 101 3.69 -1.50 -2.88
N LEU A 102 4.37 -0.38 -3.16
CA LEU A 102 4.37 0.23 -4.50
C LEU A 102 4.96 -0.72 -5.54
N GLY A 103 6.01 -1.46 -5.17
CA GLY A 103 6.57 -2.52 -6.00
C GLY A 103 5.55 -3.63 -6.24
N LEU A 104 4.86 -4.08 -5.17
CA LEU A 104 3.88 -5.14 -5.25
C LEU A 104 2.71 -4.76 -6.16
N LEU A 105 2.16 -3.53 -6.02
CA LEU A 105 1.15 -2.98 -6.92
C LEU A 105 1.59 -3.07 -8.39
N ALA A 106 2.80 -2.62 -8.70
CA ALA A 106 3.32 -2.62 -10.06
C ALA A 106 3.53 -4.04 -10.62
N THR A 107 3.81 -5.03 -9.77
CA THR A 107 3.90 -6.44 -10.20
C THR A 107 2.53 -7.09 -10.41
N CYS A 108 1.51 -6.66 -9.64
CA CYS A 108 0.15 -7.19 -9.71
C CYS A 108 -0.67 -6.59 -10.87
N ASP A 109 -0.22 -5.48 -11.45
CA ASP A 109 -0.85 -4.85 -12.60
C ASP A 109 -0.55 -5.61 -13.90
N GLY A 110 -1.52 -6.43 -14.31
CA GLY A 110 -1.47 -7.19 -15.57
C GLY A 110 -1.73 -6.33 -16.81
N PHE A 111 -2.31 -5.14 -16.65
CA PHE A 111 -2.78 -4.30 -17.76
C PHE A 111 -1.84 -3.13 -18.08
N GLY A 112 -0.87 -2.83 -17.21
CA GLY A 112 0.12 -1.77 -17.44
C GLY A 112 -0.45 -0.36 -17.28
N LEU A 113 -1.51 -0.22 -16.49
CA LEU A 113 -2.16 1.05 -16.16
C LEU A 113 -1.42 1.82 -15.06
N PHE A 114 -0.78 1.11 -14.13
CA PHE A 114 0.00 1.68 -13.03
C PHE A 114 1.46 1.83 -13.44
N ALA A 115 2.02 3.02 -13.22
CA ALA A 115 3.44 3.26 -13.44
C ALA A 115 4.03 4.14 -12.35
N LEU A 116 5.27 3.82 -11.97
CA LEU A 116 6.07 4.56 -11.00
C LEU A 116 7.09 5.45 -11.71
N ALA A 117 7.49 6.54 -11.07
CA ALA A 117 8.68 7.29 -11.48
C ALA A 117 9.91 6.39 -11.42
N THR A 118 10.92 6.64 -12.28
CA THR A 118 12.12 5.78 -12.39
C THR A 118 12.80 5.51 -11.05
N ASP A 119 13.08 6.54 -10.25
CA ASP A 119 13.74 6.39 -8.95
C ASP A 119 12.88 5.64 -7.93
N ILE A 120 11.56 5.81 -8.00
CA ILE A 120 10.61 5.10 -7.13
C ILE A 120 10.50 3.63 -7.52
N ALA A 121 10.48 3.31 -8.82
CA ALA A 121 10.49 1.93 -9.30
C ALA A 121 11.76 1.18 -8.88
N ASP A 122 12.92 1.85 -8.93
CA ASP A 122 14.20 1.24 -8.53
C ASP A 122 14.25 0.96 -7.02
N ARG A 123 13.80 1.92 -6.20
CA ARG A 123 13.66 1.71 -4.74
C ARG A 123 12.68 0.60 -4.41
N ALA A 124 11.49 0.64 -5.01
CA ALA A 124 10.45 -0.36 -4.81
C ALA A 124 10.92 -1.77 -5.21
N ARG A 125 11.66 -1.88 -6.32
CA ARG A 125 12.29 -3.14 -6.74
C ARG A 125 13.33 -3.61 -5.74
N SER A 126 14.24 -2.73 -5.33
CA SER A 126 15.28 -3.08 -4.35
C SER A 126 14.68 -3.56 -3.04
N ALA A 127 13.63 -2.90 -2.54
CA ALA A 127 12.96 -3.29 -1.30
C ALA A 127 12.21 -4.62 -1.48
N LEU A 128 11.35 -4.73 -2.49
CA LEU A 128 10.52 -5.92 -2.70
C LEU A 128 11.33 -7.16 -3.08
N ASP A 129 12.47 -7.02 -3.76
CA ASP A 129 13.35 -8.15 -4.11
C ASP A 129 13.87 -8.89 -2.87
N THR A 130 14.02 -8.18 -1.75
CA THR A 130 14.51 -8.75 -0.47
C THR A 130 13.41 -9.36 0.39
N HIS A 131 12.14 -9.24 -0.02
CA HIS A 131 11.02 -9.72 0.77
C HIS A 131 11.08 -11.24 0.95
N PRO A 132 10.85 -11.80 2.17
CA PRO A 132 11.02 -13.23 2.41
C PRO A 132 10.03 -14.12 1.64
N VAL A 133 8.78 -13.66 1.45
CA VAL A 133 7.73 -14.43 0.75
C VAL A 133 7.62 -14.07 -0.72
N VAL A 134 7.42 -12.79 -1.04
CA VAL A 134 7.28 -12.26 -2.42
C VAL A 134 8.56 -11.63 -2.96
N GLY A 135 9.71 -12.13 -2.54
CA GLY A 135 11.04 -11.67 -3.00
C GLY A 135 11.34 -12.03 -4.45
N ARG A 136 12.57 -11.73 -4.88
CA ARG A 136 13.05 -12.08 -6.23
C ARG A 136 12.87 -13.56 -6.55
N GLU A 137 13.11 -14.43 -5.58
CA GLU A 137 13.08 -15.89 -5.74
C GLU A 137 11.66 -16.48 -5.66
N SER A 138 10.63 -15.67 -5.44
CA SER A 138 9.24 -16.15 -5.30
C SER A 138 8.56 -16.52 -6.62
N GLY A 139 9.21 -16.25 -7.76
CA GLY A 139 8.61 -16.43 -9.08
C GLY A 139 7.59 -15.35 -9.48
N ARG A 140 7.39 -14.32 -8.64
CA ARG A 140 6.59 -13.15 -9.03
C ARG A 140 7.19 -12.46 -10.26
N ARG A 141 6.35 -11.70 -10.98
CA ARG A 141 6.85 -10.77 -12.01
C ARG A 141 7.84 -9.78 -11.38
N ALA A 142 8.87 -9.40 -12.12
CA ALA A 142 9.74 -8.30 -11.73
C ALA A 142 8.96 -6.98 -11.67
N VAL A 143 9.31 -6.11 -10.73
CA VAL A 143 8.82 -4.72 -10.74
C VAL A 143 9.19 -4.11 -12.10
N PRO A 144 8.24 -3.55 -12.87
CA PRO A 144 8.54 -2.90 -14.15
C PRO A 144 9.56 -1.76 -14.00
N ALA A 145 10.24 -1.40 -15.10
CA ALA A 145 11.03 -0.17 -15.10
C ALA A 145 10.09 1.03 -14.95
N GLY A 146 10.50 2.02 -14.14
CA GLY A 146 9.74 3.25 -13.99
C GLY A 146 9.85 4.15 -15.21
N ILE A 147 8.98 5.14 -15.29
CA ILE A 147 8.88 6.10 -16.39
C ILE A 147 9.38 7.49 -15.96
N THR A 148 9.73 8.32 -16.94
CA THR A 148 10.23 9.68 -16.67
C THR A 148 9.13 10.60 -16.17
N ALA A 149 9.53 11.69 -15.50
CA ALA A 149 8.59 12.74 -15.07
C ALA A 149 7.75 13.28 -16.23
N THR A 150 8.37 13.54 -17.38
CA THR A 150 7.66 14.01 -18.59
C THR A 150 6.56 13.05 -19.05
N VAL A 151 6.79 11.73 -18.99
CA VAL A 151 5.76 10.74 -19.36
C VAL A 151 4.66 10.65 -18.31
N LEU A 152 4.99 10.84 -17.02
CA LEU A 152 3.98 10.92 -15.96
C LEU A 152 3.10 12.16 -16.13
N ASP A 153 3.70 13.32 -16.39
CA ASP A 153 2.97 14.56 -16.63
C ASP A 153 2.04 14.41 -17.85
N GLU A 154 2.54 13.81 -18.94
CA GLU A 154 1.71 13.50 -20.11
C GLU A 154 0.52 12.59 -19.77
N ARG A 155 0.74 11.52 -18.99
CA ARG A 155 -0.35 10.64 -18.53
C ARG A 155 -1.40 11.39 -17.72
N ILE A 156 -0.98 12.33 -16.87
CA ILE A 156 -1.88 13.10 -16.02
C ILE A 156 -2.67 14.12 -16.86
N GLU A 157 -1.98 14.91 -17.67
CA GLU A 157 -2.57 16.03 -18.42
C GLU A 157 -3.43 15.55 -19.60
N ARG A 158 -2.95 14.57 -20.38
CA ARG A 158 -3.63 14.11 -21.60
C ARG A 158 -4.59 12.94 -21.35
N HIS A 159 -4.21 12.04 -20.46
CA HIS A 159 -4.94 10.78 -20.23
C HIS A 159 -5.67 10.74 -18.89
N ARG A 160 -5.75 11.88 -18.18
CA ARG A 160 -6.47 12.02 -16.92
C ARG A 160 -6.05 10.97 -15.87
N ALA A 161 -4.79 10.55 -15.90
CA ALA A 161 -4.27 9.60 -14.93
C ALA A 161 -4.36 10.16 -13.51
N THR A 162 -4.72 9.30 -12.55
CA THR A 162 -4.74 9.66 -11.14
C THR A 162 -3.31 9.72 -10.61
N PRO A 163 -2.82 10.91 -10.18
CA PRO A 163 -1.45 11.05 -9.73
C PRO A 163 -1.26 10.48 -8.32
N LEU A 164 -0.16 9.78 -8.12
CA LEU A 164 0.30 9.32 -6.82
C LEU A 164 1.32 10.32 -6.27
N ILE A 165 0.94 11.04 -5.22
CA ILE A 165 1.73 12.15 -4.66
C ILE A 165 2.22 11.75 -3.27
N GLY A 166 3.54 11.80 -3.07
CA GLY A 166 4.21 11.50 -1.82
C GLY A 166 3.91 12.53 -0.74
N VAL A 167 4.22 12.18 0.50
CA VAL A 167 4.03 13.07 1.67
C VAL A 167 4.91 14.33 1.61
N ASP A 168 5.98 14.28 0.83
CA ASP A 168 6.89 15.37 0.50
C ASP A 168 6.42 16.20 -0.72
N GLY A 169 5.29 15.84 -1.32
CA GLY A 169 4.72 16.51 -2.50
C GLY A 169 5.29 16.03 -3.83
N ARG A 170 6.21 15.05 -3.83
CA ARG A 170 6.79 14.53 -5.07
C ARG A 170 5.80 13.63 -5.82
N LEU A 171 5.85 13.66 -7.14
CA LEU A 171 5.12 12.74 -7.99
C LEU A 171 5.81 11.37 -7.98
N LEU A 172 5.16 10.37 -7.40
CA LEU A 172 5.70 9.01 -7.25
C LEU A 172 5.34 8.10 -8.41
N GLY A 173 4.23 8.39 -9.08
CA GLY A 173 3.66 7.56 -10.13
C GLY A 173 2.27 8.04 -10.53
N ALA A 174 1.61 7.27 -11.38
CA ALA A 174 0.23 7.55 -11.80
C ALA A 174 -0.50 6.27 -12.21
N MET A 175 -1.82 6.27 -12.01
CA MET A 175 -2.74 5.22 -12.46
C MET A 175 -3.61 5.74 -13.59
N LEU A 176 -3.51 5.12 -14.78
CA LEU A 176 -4.38 5.44 -15.90
C LEU A 176 -5.83 4.97 -15.63
N PRO A 177 -6.84 5.70 -16.12
CA PRO A 177 -8.20 5.17 -16.18
C PRO A 177 -8.28 4.01 -17.19
N GLY A 178 -9.22 3.10 -16.98
CA GLY A 178 -9.51 2.00 -17.90
C GLY A 178 -10.47 2.40 -19.02
N HIS A 179 -11.24 3.47 -18.81
CA HIS A 179 -12.14 4.05 -19.80
C HIS A 179 -12.40 5.52 -19.47
N ASP A 180 -12.70 6.32 -20.50
CA ASP A 180 -12.83 7.77 -20.39
C ASP A 180 -14.14 8.24 -19.71
N ASP A 181 -15.19 7.44 -19.82
CA ASP A 181 -16.56 7.78 -19.41
C ASP A 181 -17.17 6.81 -18.38
N ASP A 182 -16.43 5.76 -17.97
CA ASP A 182 -16.96 4.78 -17.01
C ASP A 182 -16.47 5.12 -15.59
N ASP A 183 -17.41 5.53 -14.73
CA ASP A 183 -17.14 5.91 -13.35
C ASP A 183 -16.52 4.75 -12.52
N THR A 184 -16.72 3.51 -12.94
CA THR A 184 -16.14 2.32 -12.31
C THR A 184 -14.72 2.01 -12.78
N LEU A 185 -14.25 2.66 -13.85
CA LEU A 185 -12.92 2.51 -14.43
C LEU A 185 -12.05 3.75 -14.29
N THR A 186 -12.37 4.65 -13.35
CA THR A 186 -11.49 5.76 -12.99
C THR A 186 -10.17 5.25 -12.41
N GLY A 187 -9.08 6.01 -12.59
CA GLY A 187 -7.76 5.61 -12.08
C GLY A 187 -7.75 5.39 -10.56
N GLN A 188 -8.56 6.14 -9.79
CA GLN A 188 -8.70 5.95 -8.36
C GLN A 188 -9.36 4.60 -8.02
N VAL A 189 -10.48 4.26 -8.66
CA VAL A 189 -11.18 2.99 -8.41
C VAL A 189 -10.31 1.80 -8.81
N LEU A 190 -9.62 1.91 -9.94
CA LEU A 190 -8.71 0.87 -10.39
C LEU A 190 -7.50 0.71 -9.47
N LEU A 191 -6.97 1.81 -8.91
CA LEU A 191 -5.89 1.74 -7.93
C LEU A 191 -6.34 1.09 -6.61
N GLU A 192 -7.56 1.39 -6.15
CA GLU A 192 -8.17 0.73 -4.98
C GLU A 192 -8.34 -0.78 -5.22
N ASN A 193 -8.88 -1.17 -6.38
CA ASN A 193 -9.03 -2.57 -6.78
C ASN A 193 -7.67 -3.29 -6.87
N LEU A 194 -6.65 -2.61 -7.43
CA LEU A 194 -5.30 -3.15 -7.52
C LEU A 194 -4.67 -3.30 -6.13
N ALA A 195 -4.88 -2.36 -5.22
CA ALA A 195 -4.42 -2.45 -3.83
C ALA A 195 -5.07 -3.62 -3.10
N CYS A 196 -6.38 -3.81 -3.24
CA CYS A 196 -7.10 -4.97 -2.71
C CYS A 196 -6.57 -6.30 -3.26
N LYS A 197 -6.32 -6.37 -4.57
CA LYS A 197 -5.72 -7.56 -5.20
C LYS A 197 -4.31 -7.81 -4.69
N ALA A 198 -3.48 -6.78 -4.59
CA ALA A 198 -2.08 -6.90 -4.18
C ALA A 198 -1.95 -7.37 -2.73
N THR A 199 -2.70 -6.79 -1.80
CA THR A 199 -2.70 -7.25 -0.40
C THR A 199 -3.26 -8.65 -0.26
N ALA A 200 -4.33 -8.99 -0.98
CA ALA A 200 -4.92 -10.33 -0.97
C ALA A 200 -4.04 -11.41 -1.64
N ALA A 201 -3.15 -11.04 -2.55
CA ALA A 201 -2.21 -11.97 -3.16
C ALA A 201 -1.00 -12.27 -2.26
N LEU A 202 -0.69 -11.37 -1.32
CA LEU A 202 0.37 -11.54 -0.34
C LEU A 202 -0.10 -12.28 0.93
N ALA A 203 -1.35 -12.04 1.34
CA ALA A 203 -2.01 -12.74 2.44
C ALA A 203 -2.38 -14.19 2.07
#